data_AF-A0A354I576-F1
#
_entry.id   AF-A0A354I576-F1
#
_cell.length_a   1.000
_cell.length_b   1.000
_cell.length_c   1.000
_cell.angle_alpha   90.00
_cell.angle_beta   90.00
_cell.angle_gamma   90.00
#
_symmetry.space_group_name_H-M   'P 1'
#
loop_
_entity.id
_entity.type
_entity.pdbx_description
1 polymer ?
#
loop_
_entity_poly.entity_id
_entity_poly.type
_entity_poly.pdbx_seq_one_letter_code
_entity_poly.pdbx_strand_id
1 'polypeptide(L)'
;MKNTGRICYVVLCFFICIVPFAGMLVNRTDTTTENKELAAFPNLKKDGKWNVDFMQEMGLYFEDHFAFRPELVTADAKIQSGIFQVSNVDTVTVGTDGWLYYTSTVKDYLGQEVMSQREIANAAHNLSLAQQYVQEKGAKFLLTVAPNKNSLYGENMPYYFQRKADNVRNIDLLEREMEKYNISYTNLFSLFAKQDEVLYLKRDSHWNNKGAVLVYDALLNQLEMEHDRYETTKSIRQKNAYGDLNKMLYPLAAEPEWNYSYQKKDAYSYKTDTKSVEDAWIETENKAGSGSLLMFRDSFGNTLLPFMANTFSQGYFSKGIPQNIAGYMETYQPDVVILEKVERNISEFAKEPPIIECPVTEIDGEAEKAESDTSLNMKESENNADYWEISGTLAPSVCKEDVQIYVRITHGEEQNIYETLSVTNENTDYGYRLYLPKEKFSEDKIELEVIVGSEA
;
A
#
# COMPACT_ATOMS: atom_id res chain seq x y z
N MET A 1 -5.45 -38.33 47.25
CA MET A 1 -4.82 -37.07 46.80
C MET A 1 -4.63 -36.99 45.28
N LYS A 2 -4.06 -38.00 44.58
CA LYS A 2 -3.92 -37.98 43.10
C LYS A 2 -5.23 -37.85 42.30
N ASN A 3 -6.33 -38.46 42.75
CA ASN A 3 -7.62 -38.39 42.03
C ASN A 3 -8.36 -37.06 42.21
N THR A 4 -8.28 -36.44 43.39
CA THR A 4 -8.89 -35.14 43.66
C THR A 4 -8.28 -34.05 42.78
N GLY A 5 -6.95 -34.02 42.64
CA GLY A 5 -6.29 -33.07 41.75
C GLY A 5 -6.69 -33.23 40.27
N ARG A 6 -6.85 -34.47 39.80
CA ARG A 6 -7.31 -34.76 38.43
C ARG A 6 -8.75 -34.31 38.20
N ILE A 7 -9.64 -34.55 39.17
CA ILE A 7 -11.04 -34.11 39.10
C ILE A 7 -11.10 -32.58 39.09
N CYS A 8 -10.37 -31.91 39.98
CA CYS A 8 -10.32 -30.44 39.99
C CYS A 8 -9.80 -29.87 38.67
N TYR A 9 -8.77 -30.46 38.08
CA TYR A 9 -8.25 -30.06 36.76
C TYR A 9 -9.31 -30.24 35.65
N VAL A 10 -9.97 -31.40 35.59
CA VAL A 10 -11.02 -31.66 34.59
C VAL A 10 -12.18 -30.67 34.75
N VAL A 11 -12.66 -30.46 35.98
CA VAL A 11 -13.72 -29.48 36.28
C VAL A 11 -13.31 -28.08 35.84
N LEU A 12 -12.06 -27.69 36.10
CA LEU A 12 -11.54 -26.39 35.66
C LEU A 12 -11.51 -26.27 34.14
N CYS A 13 -11.03 -27.27 33.41
CA CYS A 13 -11.02 -27.26 31.94
C CYS A 13 -12.44 -27.17 31.37
N PHE A 14 -13.38 -27.97 31.88
CA PHE A 14 -14.78 -27.90 31.46
C PHE A 14 -15.39 -26.54 31.78
N PHE A 15 -15.08 -25.96 32.94
CA PHE A 15 -15.53 -24.63 33.30
C PHE A 15 -15.02 -23.58 32.32
N ILE A 16 -13.72 -23.61 31.98
CA ILE A 16 -13.11 -22.70 31.00
C ILE A 16 -13.76 -22.84 29.63
N CYS A 17 -14.11 -24.04 29.18
CA CYS A 17 -14.76 -24.25 27.87
C CYS A 17 -16.26 -23.89 27.87
N ILE A 18 -16.98 -24.16 28.97
CA ILE A 18 -18.44 -23.97 29.04
C ILE A 18 -18.79 -22.50 29.28
N VAL A 19 -18.00 -21.76 30.05
CA VAL A 19 -18.31 -20.37 30.42
C VAL A 19 -18.46 -19.44 29.20
N PRO A 20 -17.57 -19.44 28.19
CA PRO A 20 -17.75 -18.63 26.98
C PRO A 20 -19.01 -19.00 26.21
N PHE A 21 -19.34 -20.30 26.14
CA PHE A 21 -20.52 -20.80 25.42
C PHE A 21 -21.83 -20.46 26.14
N ALA A 22 -21.93 -20.74 27.43
CA ALA A 22 -23.12 -20.40 28.23
C ALA A 22 -23.28 -18.87 28.36
N GLY A 23 -22.17 -18.13 28.42
CA GLY A 23 -22.15 -16.68 28.47
C GLY A 23 -22.76 -16.02 27.23
N MET A 24 -22.76 -16.68 26.06
CA MET A 24 -23.39 -16.12 24.85
C MET A 24 -24.89 -15.85 25.01
N LEU A 25 -25.56 -16.49 25.97
CA LEU A 25 -26.98 -16.23 26.26
C LEU A 25 -27.22 -14.84 26.87
N VAL A 26 -26.18 -14.22 27.45
CA VAL A 26 -26.31 -12.98 28.24
C VAL A 26 -25.35 -11.89 27.80
N ASN A 27 -24.14 -12.25 27.34
CA ASN A 27 -23.06 -11.32 27.01
C ASN A 27 -22.32 -11.75 25.73
N ARG A 28 -23.08 -12.03 24.66
CA ARG A 28 -22.54 -12.34 23.33
C ARG A 28 -21.70 -11.17 22.81
N THR A 29 -20.58 -11.47 22.17
CA THR A 29 -19.76 -10.45 21.52
C THR A 29 -20.37 -10.11 20.16
N ASP A 30 -20.85 -8.87 20.00
CA ASP A 30 -21.51 -8.39 18.77
C ASP A 30 -20.72 -7.27 18.07
N THR A 31 -19.54 -6.94 18.61
CA THR A 31 -18.66 -5.90 18.09
C THR A 31 -17.25 -6.43 18.03
N THR A 32 -16.52 -6.03 16.98
CA THR A 32 -15.11 -6.36 16.81
C THR A 32 -14.30 -5.08 16.68
N THR A 33 -13.06 -5.14 17.15
CA THR A 33 -12.04 -4.10 16.96
C THR A 33 -11.35 -4.20 15.61
N GLU A 34 -11.50 -5.33 14.92
CA GLU A 34 -11.04 -5.53 13.55
C GLU A 34 -12.11 -5.01 12.58
N ASN A 35 -11.71 -4.39 11.47
CA ASN A 35 -12.65 -3.93 10.43
C ASN A 35 -13.16 -5.12 9.59
N LYS A 36 -13.78 -6.10 10.25
CA LYS A 36 -14.22 -7.38 9.70
C LYS A 36 -15.72 -7.56 9.98
N GLU A 37 -16.46 -8.04 8.99
CA GLU A 37 -17.84 -8.46 9.19
C GLU A 37 -17.88 -9.76 10.02
N LEU A 38 -18.69 -9.78 11.08
CA LEU A 38 -18.88 -10.96 11.90
C LEU A 38 -19.75 -11.99 11.17
N ALA A 39 -19.40 -13.27 11.30
CA ALA A 39 -20.14 -14.36 10.69
C ALA A 39 -21.62 -14.36 11.13
N ALA A 40 -22.55 -14.41 10.19
CA ALA A 40 -23.96 -14.54 10.51
C ALA A 40 -24.30 -15.94 11.05
N PHE A 41 -25.38 -16.05 11.82
CA PHE A 41 -25.87 -17.36 12.25
C PHE A 41 -26.27 -18.21 11.03
N PRO A 42 -25.78 -19.44 10.88
CA PRO A 42 -25.98 -20.22 9.67
C PRO A 42 -27.40 -20.73 9.51
N ASN A 43 -27.84 -20.81 8.26
CA ASN A 43 -29.13 -21.39 7.91
C ASN A 43 -29.05 -22.91 7.84
N LEU A 44 -30.04 -23.61 8.39
CA LEU A 44 -30.14 -25.07 8.31
C LEU A 44 -30.32 -25.58 6.87
N LYS A 45 -30.88 -24.74 5.99
CA LYS A 45 -31.07 -25.03 4.57
C LYS A 45 -30.62 -23.85 3.71
N LYS A 46 -29.98 -24.16 2.58
CA LYS A 46 -29.66 -23.23 1.50
C LYS A 46 -30.28 -23.77 0.21
N ASP A 47 -31.00 -22.92 -0.53
CA ASP A 47 -31.68 -23.27 -1.78
C ASP A 47 -32.56 -24.54 -1.67
N GLY A 48 -33.28 -24.68 -0.55
CA GLY A 48 -34.17 -25.81 -0.27
C GLY A 48 -33.46 -27.12 0.10
N LYS A 49 -32.13 -27.17 0.06
CA LYS A 49 -31.30 -28.34 0.44
C LYS A 49 -30.70 -28.15 1.83
N TRP A 50 -30.36 -29.26 2.48
CA TRP A 50 -29.61 -29.22 3.74
C TRP A 50 -28.27 -28.55 3.55
N ASN A 51 -27.94 -27.62 4.45
CA ASN A 51 -26.65 -26.95 4.45
C ASN A 51 -25.57 -27.92 4.94
N VAL A 52 -24.72 -28.39 4.02
CA VAL A 52 -23.61 -29.30 4.34
C VAL A 52 -22.50 -28.61 5.12
N ASP A 53 -22.41 -27.28 5.00
CA ASP A 53 -21.40 -26.44 5.66
C ASP A 53 -21.86 -25.93 7.03
N PHE A 54 -23.07 -26.30 7.47
CA PHE A 54 -23.69 -25.76 8.70
C PHE A 54 -22.77 -25.83 9.92
N MET A 55 -22.06 -26.95 10.12
CA MET A 55 -21.17 -27.11 11.27
C MET A 55 -19.92 -26.22 11.18
N GLN A 56 -19.38 -26.02 9.98
CA GLN A 56 -18.25 -25.13 9.75
C GLN A 56 -18.67 -23.67 9.99
N GLU A 57 -19.82 -23.27 9.44
CA GLU A 57 -20.37 -21.92 9.64
C GLU A 57 -20.78 -21.66 11.10
N MET A 58 -21.28 -22.67 11.81
CA MET A 58 -21.54 -22.59 13.25
C MET A 58 -20.23 -22.40 14.04
N GLY A 59 -19.15 -23.03 13.60
CA GLY A 59 -17.81 -22.82 14.14
C GLY A 59 -17.36 -21.38 13.98
N LEU A 60 -17.45 -20.84 12.76
CA LEU A 60 -17.12 -19.44 12.45
C LEU A 60 -17.97 -18.45 13.25
N TYR A 61 -19.29 -18.70 13.34
CA TYR A 61 -20.18 -17.91 14.18
C TYR A 61 -19.74 -17.93 15.64
N PHE A 62 -19.41 -19.11 16.19
CA PHE A 62 -18.96 -19.21 17.57
C PHE A 62 -17.64 -18.46 17.81
N GLU A 63 -16.65 -18.62 16.93
CA GLU A 63 -15.34 -17.94 16.99
C GLU A 63 -15.48 -16.41 17.01
N ASP A 64 -16.46 -15.88 16.29
CA ASP A 64 -16.73 -14.44 16.22
C ASP A 64 -17.55 -13.94 17.44
N HIS A 65 -18.39 -14.78 18.06
CA HIS A 65 -19.43 -14.32 19.00
C HIS A 65 -19.31 -14.84 20.44
N PHE A 66 -18.35 -15.70 20.78
CA PHE A 66 -18.26 -16.26 22.13
C PHE A 66 -18.16 -15.17 23.20
N ALA A 67 -18.75 -15.42 24.38
CA ALA A 67 -18.79 -14.40 25.44
C ALA A 67 -17.39 -14.16 26.01
N PHE A 68 -17.14 -12.90 26.39
CA PHE A 68 -15.85 -12.42 26.91
C PHE A 68 -14.69 -12.57 25.92
N ARG A 69 -14.99 -12.62 24.61
CA ARG A 69 -13.96 -12.75 23.57
C ARG A 69 -12.87 -11.70 23.67
N PRO A 70 -13.17 -10.39 23.78
CA PRO A 70 -12.13 -9.37 23.87
C PRO A 70 -11.19 -9.58 25.08
N GLU A 71 -11.73 -10.01 26.23
CA GLU A 71 -10.97 -10.30 27.45
C GLU A 71 -10.09 -11.53 27.28
N LEU A 72 -10.64 -12.62 26.73
CA LEU A 72 -9.92 -13.87 26.51
C LEU A 72 -8.82 -13.73 25.45
N VAL A 73 -9.11 -13.04 24.33
CA VAL A 73 -8.13 -12.71 23.30
C VAL A 73 -7.01 -11.83 23.88
N THR A 74 -7.36 -10.83 24.70
CA THR A 74 -6.35 -9.97 25.35
C THR A 74 -5.49 -10.74 26.35
N ALA A 75 -6.10 -11.67 27.11
CA ALA A 75 -5.37 -12.49 28.08
C ALA A 75 -4.42 -13.46 27.38
N ASP A 76 -4.88 -14.14 26.33
CA ASP A 76 -4.05 -14.99 25.48
C ASP A 76 -2.93 -14.18 24.82
N ALA A 77 -3.22 -13.01 24.26
CA ALA A 77 -2.21 -12.13 23.67
C ALA A 77 -1.09 -11.79 24.67
N LYS A 78 -1.43 -11.48 25.93
CA LYS A 78 -0.43 -11.21 27.00
C LYS A 78 0.42 -12.44 27.33
N ILE A 79 -0.17 -13.63 27.32
CA ILE A 79 0.53 -14.89 27.57
C ILE A 79 1.46 -15.20 26.40
N GLN A 80 0.95 -15.21 25.17
CA GLN A 80 1.70 -15.52 23.95
C GLN A 80 2.86 -14.54 23.74
N SER A 81 2.58 -13.24 23.78
CA SER A 81 3.62 -12.22 23.57
C SER A 81 4.62 -12.15 24.73
N GLY A 82 4.15 -12.24 25.98
CA GLY A 82 4.99 -12.06 27.16
C GLY A 82 5.86 -13.27 27.50
N ILE A 83 5.34 -14.49 27.31
CA ILE A 83 6.05 -15.73 27.66
C ILE A 83 6.77 -16.31 26.45
N PHE A 84 6.11 -16.36 25.30
CA PHE A 84 6.59 -17.10 24.13
C PHE A 84 7.14 -16.20 23.02
N GLN A 85 6.96 -14.87 23.12
CA GLN A 85 7.32 -13.91 22.06
C GLN A 85 6.67 -14.24 20.72
N VAL A 86 5.44 -14.75 20.75
CA VAL A 86 4.63 -15.04 19.57
C VAL A 86 3.35 -14.22 19.59
N SER A 87 2.79 -13.96 18.42
CA SER A 87 1.50 -13.32 18.27
C SER A 87 0.37 -14.35 18.29
N ASN A 88 -0.78 -13.97 18.83
CA ASN A 88 -2.03 -14.73 18.68
C ASN A 88 -2.95 -14.17 17.59
N VAL A 89 -2.49 -13.14 16.86
CA VAL A 89 -3.15 -12.58 15.67
C VAL A 89 -2.20 -12.65 14.49
N ASP A 90 -2.71 -13.07 13.32
CA ASP A 90 -1.87 -13.32 12.15
C ASP A 90 -1.29 -12.03 11.54
N THR A 91 -1.91 -10.88 11.80
CA THR A 91 -1.52 -9.57 11.24
C THR A 91 -0.35 -8.91 11.97
N VAL A 92 -0.03 -9.36 13.19
CA VAL A 92 1.02 -8.77 14.03
C VAL A 92 2.11 -9.80 14.30
N THR A 93 3.37 -9.39 14.20
CA THR A 93 4.54 -10.16 14.63
C THR A 93 5.10 -9.53 15.90
N VAL A 94 5.26 -10.33 16.96
CA VAL A 94 5.82 -9.89 18.24
C VAL A 94 7.34 -9.96 18.17
N GLY A 95 8.00 -8.82 18.32
CA GLY A 95 9.45 -8.69 18.43
C GLY A 95 9.94 -8.66 19.88
N THR A 96 11.23 -8.38 20.06
CA THR A 96 11.85 -8.24 21.37
C THR A 96 11.55 -6.88 22.00
N ASP A 97 11.68 -6.79 23.32
CA ASP A 97 11.49 -5.56 24.11
C ASP A 97 10.15 -4.83 23.90
N GLY A 98 9.12 -5.51 23.37
CA GLY A 98 7.81 -4.93 23.08
C GLY A 98 7.71 -4.23 21.72
N TRP A 99 8.65 -4.47 20.80
CA TRP A 99 8.48 -4.12 19.39
C TRP A 99 7.38 -4.99 18.77
N LEU A 100 6.51 -4.37 17.97
CA LEU A 100 5.53 -5.09 17.15
C LEU A 100 5.80 -4.80 15.68
N TYR A 101 5.60 -5.76 14.79
CA TYR A 101 5.76 -5.58 13.35
C TYR A 101 4.50 -6.02 12.61
N TYR A 102 4.26 -5.46 11.44
CA TYR A 102 3.16 -5.91 10.60
C TYR A 102 3.59 -7.19 9.87
N THR A 103 2.83 -8.27 10.01
CA THR A 103 3.26 -9.60 9.53
C THR A 103 3.49 -9.65 8.03
N SER A 104 2.78 -8.85 7.23
CA SER A 104 2.99 -8.83 5.77
C SER A 104 4.39 -8.37 5.37
N THR A 105 5.11 -7.64 6.24
CA THR A 105 6.49 -7.20 6.00
C THR A 105 7.53 -8.29 6.27
N VAL A 106 7.14 -9.43 6.85
CA VAL A 106 8.08 -10.49 7.25
C VAL A 106 8.76 -11.12 6.04
N LYS A 107 8.00 -11.39 4.96
CA LYS A 107 8.55 -12.03 3.76
C LYS A 107 9.56 -11.14 3.04
N ASP A 108 9.31 -9.84 2.96
CA ASP A 108 10.27 -8.85 2.46
C ASP A 108 11.56 -8.88 3.29
N TYR A 109 11.42 -8.81 4.62
CA TYR A 109 12.56 -8.81 5.53
C TYR A 109 13.40 -10.09 5.48
N LEU A 110 12.75 -11.22 5.24
CA LEU A 110 13.41 -12.52 5.08
C LEU A 110 13.95 -12.75 3.65
N GLY A 111 13.66 -11.88 2.69
CA GLY A 111 14.04 -12.07 1.29
C GLY A 111 13.34 -13.26 0.61
N GLN A 112 12.06 -13.51 0.95
CA GLN A 112 11.30 -14.66 0.44
C GLN A 112 10.42 -14.34 -0.77
N GLU A 113 10.03 -13.08 -0.96
CA GLU A 113 9.21 -12.60 -2.07
C GLU A 113 9.99 -11.56 -2.89
N VAL A 114 11.18 -11.95 -3.35
CA VAL A 114 11.97 -11.13 -4.25
C VAL A 114 11.28 -11.13 -5.62
N MET A 115 10.97 -9.93 -6.11
CA MET A 115 10.36 -9.71 -7.42
C MET A 115 11.29 -10.19 -8.53
N SER A 116 10.70 -10.61 -9.66
CA SER A 116 11.49 -10.99 -10.83
C SER A 116 12.22 -9.76 -11.39
N GLN A 117 13.30 -9.97 -12.13
CA GLN A 117 14.00 -8.87 -12.81
C GLN A 117 13.06 -8.13 -13.78
N ARG A 118 12.16 -8.85 -14.46
CA ARG A 118 11.16 -8.26 -15.35
C ARG A 118 10.11 -7.46 -14.58
N GLU A 119 9.63 -7.96 -13.44
CA GLU A 119 8.69 -7.25 -12.60
C GLU A 119 9.29 -5.93 -12.05
N ILE A 120 10.56 -5.93 -11.64
CA ILE A 120 11.27 -4.71 -11.24
C ILE A 120 11.44 -3.75 -12.42
N ALA A 121 11.79 -4.24 -13.61
CA ALA A 121 11.90 -3.42 -14.81
C ALA A 121 10.55 -2.81 -15.20
N ASN A 122 9.46 -3.57 -15.14
CA ASN A 122 8.09 -3.09 -15.37
C ASN A 122 7.73 -1.95 -14.40
N ALA A 123 8.05 -2.11 -13.10
CA ALA A 123 7.81 -1.08 -12.10
C ALA A 123 8.56 0.22 -12.41
N ALA A 124 9.86 0.15 -12.73
CA ALA A 124 10.67 1.31 -13.07
C ALA A 124 10.19 1.98 -14.37
N HIS A 125 9.82 1.19 -15.38
CA HIS A 125 9.26 1.66 -16.64
C HIS A 125 7.94 2.42 -16.44
N ASN A 126 7.01 1.88 -15.67
CA ASN A 126 5.75 2.57 -15.39
C ASN A 126 5.94 3.88 -14.62
N LEU A 127 6.91 3.92 -13.69
CA LEU A 127 7.27 5.13 -12.95
C LEU A 127 7.92 6.17 -13.87
N SER A 128 8.71 5.76 -14.87
CA SER A 128 9.34 6.69 -15.81
C SER A 128 8.29 7.34 -16.72
N LEU A 129 7.31 6.57 -17.22
CA LEU A 129 6.18 7.10 -17.99
C LEU A 129 5.29 8.03 -17.15
N ALA A 130 5.06 7.70 -15.88
CA ALA A 130 4.35 8.59 -14.96
C ALA A 130 5.08 9.92 -14.74
N GLN A 131 6.40 9.86 -14.52
CA GLN A 131 7.23 11.05 -14.40
C GLN A 131 7.17 11.90 -15.67
N GLN A 132 7.36 11.29 -16.84
CA GLN A 132 7.33 11.97 -18.12
C GLN A 132 5.98 12.68 -18.32
N TYR A 133 4.86 11.98 -18.14
CA TYR A 133 3.53 12.55 -18.27
C TYR A 133 3.31 13.77 -17.37
N VAL A 134 3.72 13.67 -16.09
CA VAL A 134 3.59 14.79 -15.14
C VAL A 134 4.43 15.99 -15.55
N GLN A 135 5.67 15.76 -16.00
CA GLN A 135 6.61 16.81 -16.41
C GLN A 135 6.17 17.50 -17.71
N GLU A 136 5.63 16.75 -18.68
CA GLU A 136 5.08 17.30 -19.92
C GLU A 136 3.86 18.19 -19.66
N LYS A 137 3.10 17.93 -18.59
CA LYS A 137 2.01 18.79 -18.12
C LYS A 137 2.48 19.98 -17.27
N GLY A 138 3.80 20.14 -17.09
CA GLY A 138 4.41 21.29 -16.43
C GLY A 138 4.56 21.17 -14.91
N ALA A 139 4.33 19.99 -14.32
CA ALA A 139 4.49 19.75 -12.89
C ALA A 139 5.84 19.11 -12.54
N LYS A 140 6.29 19.30 -11.29
CA LYS A 140 7.38 18.51 -10.72
C LYS A 140 6.86 17.14 -10.29
N PHE A 141 7.61 16.08 -10.58
CA PHE A 141 7.34 14.73 -10.09
C PHE A 141 8.36 14.33 -9.02
N LEU A 142 7.90 13.67 -7.95
CA LEU A 142 8.78 13.05 -6.95
C LEU A 142 8.18 11.73 -6.46
N LEU A 143 8.99 10.67 -6.51
CA LEU A 143 8.71 9.39 -5.87
C LEU A 143 9.39 9.33 -4.50
N THR A 144 8.75 8.67 -3.55
CA THR A 144 9.38 8.26 -2.30
C THR A 144 8.83 6.90 -1.85
N VAL A 145 9.71 6.07 -1.28
CA VAL A 145 9.33 4.77 -0.73
C VAL A 145 9.58 4.73 0.78
N ALA A 146 8.52 4.57 1.57
CA ALA A 146 8.62 4.46 3.02
C ALA A 146 9.20 3.10 3.43
N PRO A 147 10.29 3.05 4.23
CA PRO A 147 10.85 1.79 4.68
C PRO A 147 9.88 0.99 5.55
N ASN A 148 9.83 -0.33 5.35
CA ASN A 148 9.20 -1.19 6.34
C ASN A 148 9.97 -1.07 7.66
N LYS A 149 9.25 -1.15 8.80
CA LYS A 149 9.88 -0.96 10.11
C LYS A 149 10.97 -1.99 10.42
N ASN A 150 10.82 -3.23 9.95
CA ASN A 150 11.82 -4.29 10.09
C ASN A 150 13.00 -4.17 9.09
N SER A 151 12.91 -3.32 8.07
CA SER A 151 14.06 -2.95 7.24
C SER A 151 15.02 -2.01 7.96
N LEU A 152 14.50 -1.17 8.87
CA LEU A 152 15.29 -0.23 9.68
C LEU A 152 15.67 -0.79 11.06
N TYR A 153 14.75 -1.47 11.71
CA TYR A 153 14.87 -1.94 13.10
C TYR A 153 14.74 -3.47 13.19
N GLY A 154 15.32 -4.19 12.23
CA GLY A 154 15.21 -5.64 12.11
C GLY A 154 15.87 -6.42 13.25
N GLU A 155 16.78 -5.80 13.99
CA GLU A 155 17.44 -6.39 15.16
C GLU A 155 16.48 -6.78 16.29
N ASN A 156 15.28 -6.16 16.34
CA ASN A 156 14.26 -6.51 17.33
C ASN A 156 13.23 -7.53 16.80
N MET A 157 13.44 -8.11 15.62
CA MET A 157 12.63 -9.23 15.12
C MET A 157 12.81 -10.48 16.01
N PRO A 158 11.77 -11.32 16.16
CA PRO A 158 11.83 -12.49 17.04
C PRO A 158 12.88 -13.50 16.57
N TYR A 159 13.38 -14.31 17.51
CA TYR A 159 14.49 -15.24 17.29
C TYR A 159 14.27 -16.22 16.12
N TYR A 160 13.01 -16.58 15.83
CA TYR A 160 12.65 -17.50 14.76
C TYR A 160 12.62 -16.86 13.36
N PHE A 161 12.76 -15.54 13.24
CA PHE A 161 12.90 -14.81 11.98
C PHE A 161 14.31 -14.24 11.76
N GLN A 162 15.32 -14.74 12.48
CA GLN A 162 16.71 -14.26 12.32
C GLN A 162 17.40 -14.78 11.05
N ARG A 163 16.93 -15.88 10.47
CA ARG A 163 17.53 -16.48 9.27
C ARG A 163 16.86 -15.95 8.00
N LYS A 164 17.56 -15.05 7.32
CA LYS A 164 17.17 -14.57 5.99
C LYS A 164 17.42 -15.64 4.92
N ALA A 165 16.51 -15.75 3.95
CA ALA A 165 16.66 -16.59 2.77
C ALA A 165 17.67 -15.96 1.80
N ASP A 166 17.56 -14.64 1.61
CA ASP A 166 18.48 -13.81 0.85
C ASP A 166 18.61 -12.42 1.52
N ASN A 167 19.69 -11.70 1.25
CA ASN A 167 19.86 -10.29 1.60
C ASN A 167 19.46 -9.34 0.48
N VAL A 168 19.11 -9.84 -0.72
CA VAL A 168 18.55 -9.03 -1.81
C VAL A 168 17.20 -8.44 -1.39
N ARG A 169 17.03 -7.13 -1.57
CA ARG A 169 15.78 -6.41 -1.29
C ARG A 169 15.22 -5.83 -2.58
N ASN A 170 13.90 -5.90 -2.73
CA ASN A 170 13.20 -5.36 -3.91
C ASN A 170 13.49 -3.87 -4.11
N ILE A 171 13.61 -3.09 -3.04
CA ILE A 171 13.98 -1.67 -3.15
C ILE A 171 15.39 -1.48 -3.72
N ASP A 172 16.38 -2.29 -3.33
CA ASP A 172 17.74 -2.16 -3.85
C ASP A 172 17.82 -2.52 -5.35
N LEU A 173 16.92 -3.38 -5.83
CA LEU A 173 16.76 -3.70 -7.25
C LEU A 173 16.06 -2.56 -7.98
N LEU A 174 14.96 -2.05 -7.42
CA LEU A 174 14.21 -0.94 -7.99
C LEU A 174 15.06 0.33 -8.09
N GLU A 175 15.82 0.69 -7.05
CA GLU A 175 16.70 1.87 -7.06
C GLU A 175 17.70 1.82 -8.24
N ARG A 176 18.28 0.65 -8.52
CA ARG A 176 19.17 0.46 -9.67
C ARG A 176 18.48 0.63 -11.02
N GLU A 177 17.25 0.15 -11.17
CA GLU A 177 16.48 0.37 -12.41
C GLU A 177 16.01 1.83 -12.53
N MET A 178 15.59 2.47 -11.44
CA MET A 178 15.17 3.87 -11.42
C MET A 178 16.29 4.83 -11.83
N GLU A 179 17.54 4.51 -11.49
CA GLU A 179 18.72 5.28 -11.93
C GLU A 179 18.84 5.32 -13.46
N LYS A 180 18.52 4.23 -14.17
CA LYS A 180 18.59 4.18 -15.65
C LYS A 180 17.61 5.16 -16.30
N TYR A 181 16.43 5.32 -15.70
CA TYR A 181 15.38 6.24 -16.16
C TYR A 181 15.52 7.66 -15.60
N ASN A 182 16.50 7.94 -14.74
CA ASN A 182 16.63 9.21 -14.01
C ASN A 182 15.32 9.60 -13.28
N ILE A 183 14.69 8.64 -12.61
CA ILE A 183 13.48 8.91 -11.82
C ILE A 183 13.83 9.78 -10.61
N SER A 184 13.10 10.87 -10.45
CA SER A 184 13.17 11.77 -9.31
C SER A 184 12.69 11.04 -8.06
N TYR A 185 13.63 10.63 -7.20
CA TYR A 185 13.37 9.77 -6.06
C TYR A 185 14.08 10.28 -4.80
N THR A 186 13.36 10.35 -3.67
CA THR A 186 13.94 10.59 -2.35
C THR A 186 14.20 9.28 -1.62
N ASN A 187 15.48 8.93 -1.42
CA ASN A 187 15.86 7.71 -0.72
C ASN A 187 15.70 7.85 0.81
N LEU A 188 14.56 7.39 1.33
CA LEU A 188 14.28 7.41 2.76
C LEU A 188 15.10 6.38 3.55
N PHE A 189 15.51 5.27 2.96
CA PHE A 189 16.34 4.27 3.64
C PHE A 189 17.68 4.86 4.09
N SER A 190 18.36 5.53 3.17
CA SER A 190 19.59 6.26 3.44
C SER A 190 19.37 7.43 4.40
N LEU A 191 18.21 8.09 4.35
CA LEU A 191 17.86 9.19 5.25
C LEU A 191 17.71 8.71 6.70
N PHE A 192 16.97 7.63 6.92
CA PHE A 192 16.75 7.03 8.25
C PHE A 192 18.01 6.35 8.79
N ALA A 193 18.82 5.70 7.93
CA ALA A 193 20.08 5.05 8.35
C ALA A 193 21.12 6.03 8.91
N LYS A 194 21.00 7.33 8.61
CA LYS A 194 21.86 8.39 9.15
C LYS A 194 21.41 8.91 10.52
N GLN A 195 20.31 8.38 11.07
CA GLN A 195 19.75 8.83 12.34
C GLN A 195 20.07 7.81 13.45
N ASP A 196 20.66 8.29 14.54
CA ASP A 196 20.94 7.45 15.72
C ASP A 196 19.70 7.19 16.59
N GLU A 197 18.60 7.92 16.34
CA GLU A 197 17.38 7.83 17.12
C GLU A 197 16.30 6.97 16.45
N VAL A 198 15.41 6.41 17.27
CA VAL A 198 14.25 5.67 16.77
C VAL A 198 13.18 6.65 16.30
N LEU A 199 12.97 6.68 14.99
CA LEU A 199 11.99 7.54 14.33
C LEU A 199 10.69 6.80 13.97
N TYR A 200 10.51 5.59 14.47
CA TYR A 200 9.27 4.82 14.38
C TYR A 200 8.59 4.66 15.73
N LEU A 201 7.28 4.46 15.69
CA LEU A 201 6.53 4.02 16.84
C LEU A 201 6.78 2.52 17.06
N LYS A 202 6.96 2.14 18.31
CA LYS A 202 7.43 0.80 18.68
C LYS A 202 6.32 -0.24 18.51
N ARG A 203 5.07 0.13 18.81
CA ARG A 203 3.89 -0.74 18.76
C ARG A 203 2.90 -0.33 17.65
N ASP A 204 3.37 0.46 16.69
CA ASP A 204 2.63 0.87 15.48
C ASP A 204 3.44 0.51 14.23
N SER A 205 2.82 0.36 13.07
CA SER A 205 3.51 0.05 11.82
C SER A 205 4.25 1.25 11.19
N HIS A 206 3.94 2.49 11.62
CA HIS A 206 4.39 3.74 11.00
C HIS A 206 5.54 4.42 11.74
N TRP A 207 6.13 5.42 11.06
CA TRP A 207 7.04 6.35 11.71
C TRP A 207 6.33 7.18 12.79
N ASN A 208 7.10 7.73 13.73
CA ASN A 208 6.60 8.71 14.69
C ASN A 208 6.57 10.12 14.05
N ASN A 209 5.96 11.11 14.73
CA ASN A 209 5.81 12.44 14.15
C ASN A 209 7.14 13.15 13.87
N LYS A 210 8.23 12.79 14.57
CA LYS A 210 9.56 13.33 14.28
C LYS A 210 10.13 12.71 13.00
N GLY A 211 9.91 11.42 12.79
CA GLY A 211 10.19 10.76 11.51
C GLY A 211 9.40 11.37 10.36
N ALA A 212 8.10 11.67 10.57
CA ALA A 212 7.28 12.34 9.58
C ALA A 212 7.84 13.73 9.19
N VAL A 213 8.28 14.54 10.17
CA VAL A 213 8.91 15.83 9.90
C VAL A 213 10.23 15.67 9.13
N LEU A 214 11.05 14.67 9.46
CA LEU A 214 12.29 14.38 8.73
C LEU A 214 12.00 14.05 7.25
N VAL A 215 10.99 13.22 6.99
CA VAL A 215 10.56 12.86 5.63
C VAL A 215 10.04 14.10 4.90
N TYR A 216 9.14 14.85 5.53
CA TYR A 216 8.59 16.08 4.95
C TYR A 216 9.68 17.10 4.57
N ASP A 217 10.68 17.34 5.45
CA ASP A 217 11.79 18.26 5.17
C ASP A 217 12.64 17.74 3.99
N ALA A 218 12.91 16.43 3.93
CA ALA A 218 13.66 15.82 2.83
C ALA A 218 12.93 15.94 1.48
N LEU A 219 11.62 15.65 1.44
CA LEU A 219 10.82 15.74 0.20
C LEU A 219 10.78 17.17 -0.33
N LEU A 220 10.53 18.16 0.55
CA LEU A 220 10.43 19.55 0.12
C LEU A 220 11.78 20.19 -0.22
N ASN A 221 12.86 19.77 0.44
CA ASN A 221 14.22 20.16 0.03
C ASN A 221 14.55 19.61 -1.36
N GLN A 222 14.22 18.34 -1.65
CA GLN A 222 14.43 17.74 -2.98
C GLN A 222 13.63 18.47 -4.08
N LEU A 223 12.44 18.97 -3.75
CA LEU A 223 11.60 19.77 -4.64
C LEU A 223 12.01 21.25 -4.72
N GLU A 224 13.05 21.66 -3.98
CA GLU A 224 13.52 23.04 -3.85
C GLU A 224 12.41 24.02 -3.41
N MET A 225 11.55 23.58 -2.48
CA MET A 225 10.44 24.37 -1.96
C MET A 225 10.79 25.01 -0.62
N GLU A 226 10.46 26.29 -0.46
CA GLU A 226 10.56 26.96 0.84
C GLU A 226 9.50 26.39 1.79
N HIS A 227 9.91 25.99 2.99
CA HIS A 227 9.02 25.35 3.95
C HIS A 227 9.55 25.52 5.39
N ASP A 228 8.66 25.40 6.38
CA ASP A 228 9.06 25.39 7.78
C ASP A 228 9.72 24.06 8.11
N ARG A 229 10.96 24.09 8.62
CA ARG A 229 11.76 22.91 9.00
C ARG A 229 11.43 22.38 10.39
N TYR A 230 10.52 23.04 11.11
CA TYR A 230 10.09 22.72 12.48
C TYR A 230 11.20 22.73 13.55
N GLU A 231 12.42 23.17 13.22
CA GLU A 231 13.58 23.23 14.14
C GLU A 231 13.34 24.13 15.36
N THR A 232 12.59 25.22 15.17
CA THR A 232 12.27 26.19 16.24
C THR A 232 10.87 26.00 16.83
N THR A 233 10.07 25.10 16.24
CA THR A 233 8.73 24.78 16.74
C THR A 233 8.85 23.97 18.02
N LYS A 234 8.15 24.39 19.07
CA LYS A 234 8.15 23.67 20.35
C LYS A 234 7.59 22.25 20.16
N SER A 235 8.43 21.24 20.33
CA SER A 235 8.03 19.82 20.34
C SER A 235 7.80 19.34 21.77
N ILE A 236 6.66 18.70 22.03
CA ILE A 236 6.37 18.04 23.31
C ILE A 236 6.29 16.54 23.08
N ARG A 237 6.97 15.75 23.91
CA ARG A 237 6.82 14.30 23.91
C ARG A 237 5.66 13.92 24.83
N GLN A 238 4.69 13.16 24.31
CA GLN A 238 3.48 12.77 25.04
C GLN A 238 3.27 11.25 24.95
N LYS A 239 2.79 10.64 26.04
CA LYS A 239 2.48 9.20 26.10
C LYS A 239 0.98 8.97 25.93
N ASN A 240 0.49 9.20 24.73
CA ASN A 240 -0.94 9.15 24.38
C ASN A 240 -1.21 8.55 22.99
N ALA A 241 -0.17 8.15 22.25
CA ALA A 241 -0.34 7.48 20.96
C ALA A 241 -0.69 6.00 21.19
N TYR A 242 -1.73 5.50 20.53
CA TYR A 242 -2.09 4.09 20.57
C TYR A 242 -1.86 3.49 19.19
N GLY A 243 -0.75 2.76 19.05
CA GLY A 243 -0.35 2.19 17.78
C GLY A 243 -1.38 1.22 17.18
N ASP A 244 -1.43 1.14 15.86
CA ASP A 244 -2.31 0.23 15.13
C ASP A 244 -2.09 -1.25 15.50
N LEU A 245 -0.85 -1.74 15.45
CA LEU A 245 -0.48 -3.12 15.81
C LEU A 245 -0.78 -3.41 17.28
N ASN A 246 -0.63 -2.40 18.14
CA ASN A 246 -0.96 -2.49 19.55
C ASN A 246 -2.46 -2.71 19.78
N LYS A 247 -3.31 -1.97 19.07
CA LYS A 247 -4.77 -2.12 19.14
C LYS A 247 -5.23 -3.46 18.55
N MET A 248 -4.58 -3.92 17.48
CA MET A 248 -4.86 -5.23 16.88
C MET A 248 -4.52 -6.36 17.85
N LEU A 249 -3.33 -6.31 18.48
CA LEU A 249 -2.87 -7.38 19.37
C LEU A 249 -3.54 -7.34 20.76
N TYR A 250 -3.80 -6.14 21.30
CA TYR A 250 -4.35 -5.95 22.64
C TYR A 250 -5.62 -5.08 22.64
N PRO A 251 -6.75 -5.57 22.12
CA PRO A 251 -7.94 -4.74 21.90
C PRO A 251 -8.48 -4.06 23.17
N LEU A 252 -8.38 -4.70 24.34
CA LEU A 252 -8.78 -4.12 25.63
C LEU A 252 -7.62 -3.61 26.50
N ALA A 253 -6.36 -3.83 26.08
CA ALA A 253 -5.19 -3.53 26.90
C ALA A 253 -4.05 -2.85 26.13
N ALA A 254 -4.34 -2.25 24.98
CA ALA A 254 -3.39 -1.42 24.27
C ALA A 254 -2.93 -0.30 25.19
N GLU A 255 -1.62 -0.20 25.41
CA GLU A 255 -1.05 0.85 26.24
C GLU A 255 -0.52 1.99 25.37
N PRO A 256 -0.66 3.25 25.79
CA PRO A 256 -0.14 4.35 25.01
C PRO A 256 1.39 4.32 24.96
N GLU A 257 1.95 4.77 23.85
CA GLU A 257 3.38 4.95 23.64
C GLU A 257 3.74 6.43 23.43
N TRP A 258 5.03 6.72 23.53
CA TRP A 258 5.55 8.08 23.42
C TRP A 258 5.63 8.52 21.96
N ASN A 259 5.00 9.64 21.61
CA ASN A 259 5.14 10.30 20.33
C ASN A 259 5.46 11.79 20.52
N TYR A 260 5.86 12.46 19.44
CA TYR A 260 6.12 13.90 19.39
C TYR A 260 4.86 14.65 18.95
N SER A 261 4.59 15.78 19.58
CA SER A 261 3.55 16.72 19.19
C SER A 261 4.17 18.09 18.99
N TYR A 262 4.23 18.53 17.74
CA TYR A 262 4.70 19.86 17.38
C TYR A 262 3.62 20.88 17.68
N GLN A 263 3.91 21.83 18.57
CA GLN A 263 2.95 22.84 19.03
C GLN A 263 2.87 23.97 18.01
N LYS A 264 2.24 23.67 16.87
CA LYS A 264 1.94 24.62 15.80
C LYS A 264 0.47 24.49 15.46
N LYS A 265 -0.21 25.63 15.32
CA LYS A 265 -1.60 25.65 14.87
C LYS A 265 -1.61 25.48 13.35
N ASP A 266 -2.42 24.55 12.87
CA ASP A 266 -2.63 24.39 11.44
C ASP A 266 -3.22 25.67 10.82
N ALA A 267 -2.68 26.07 9.67
CA ALA A 267 -3.08 27.23 8.89
C ALA A 267 -4.06 26.86 7.76
N TYR A 268 -4.28 25.58 7.52
CA TYR A 268 -5.12 25.06 6.45
C TYR A 268 -6.53 24.71 6.93
N SER A 269 -7.45 24.55 5.97
CA SER A 269 -8.79 23.97 6.18
C SER A 269 -9.10 22.92 5.14
N TYR A 270 -9.94 21.94 5.48
CA TYR A 270 -10.44 20.95 4.53
C TYR A 270 -11.52 21.57 3.63
N LYS A 271 -11.48 21.27 2.33
CA LYS A 271 -12.53 21.62 1.37
C LYS A 271 -13.55 20.49 1.19
N THR A 272 -13.15 19.27 1.46
CA THR A 272 -13.99 18.07 1.54
C THR A 272 -14.60 17.90 2.93
N ASP A 273 -15.67 17.10 3.08
CA ASP A 273 -16.23 16.69 4.40
C ASP A 273 -15.31 15.64 5.07
N THR A 274 -14.06 16.03 5.29
CA THR A 274 -13.01 15.15 5.80
C THR A 274 -13.20 14.94 7.30
N LYS A 275 -13.33 13.66 7.69
CA LYS A 275 -13.50 13.25 9.09
C LYS A 275 -12.22 12.67 9.65
N SER A 276 -11.37 12.12 8.79
CA SER A 276 -10.11 11.51 9.14
C SER A 276 -9.05 11.82 8.10
N VAL A 277 -7.80 11.92 8.53
CA VAL A 277 -6.65 11.90 7.61
C VAL A 277 -6.56 10.57 6.85
N GLU A 278 -7.33 9.56 7.24
CA GLU A 278 -7.42 8.27 6.58
C GLU A 278 -8.38 8.24 5.38
N ASP A 279 -9.19 9.28 5.17
CA ASP A 279 -10.17 9.33 4.08
C ASP A 279 -9.48 9.14 2.71
N ALA A 280 -10.18 8.47 1.79
CA ALA A 280 -9.62 8.05 0.50
C ALA A 280 -9.26 9.23 -0.42
N TRP A 281 -10.02 10.32 -0.35
CA TRP A 281 -9.78 11.58 -1.05
C TRP A 281 -9.92 12.74 -0.07
N ILE A 282 -8.94 13.65 -0.06
CA ILE A 282 -8.94 14.83 0.80
C ILE A 282 -8.46 16.04 0.00
N GLU A 283 -9.19 17.15 0.14
CA GLU A 283 -8.75 18.45 -0.37
C GLU A 283 -8.53 19.43 0.77
N THR A 284 -7.46 20.22 0.66
CA THR A 284 -7.10 21.25 1.63
C THR A 284 -6.83 22.58 0.93
N GLU A 285 -7.10 23.67 1.64
CA GLU A 285 -6.70 25.02 1.25
C GLU A 285 -5.94 25.71 2.38
N ASN A 286 -4.92 26.50 2.03
CA ASN A 286 -4.16 27.32 2.95
C ASN A 286 -3.81 28.66 2.30
N LYS A 287 -4.39 29.75 2.80
CA LYS A 287 -4.20 31.08 2.22
C LYS A 287 -2.76 31.62 2.32
N ALA A 288 -1.97 31.06 3.22
CA ALA A 288 -0.57 31.44 3.42
C ALA A 288 0.42 30.44 2.78
N GLY A 289 -0.08 29.31 2.25
CA GLY A 289 0.76 28.35 1.54
C GLY A 289 1.13 28.82 0.14
N SER A 290 1.99 28.06 -0.54
CA SER A 290 2.44 28.33 -1.91
C SER A 290 2.20 27.14 -2.84
N GLY A 291 1.70 27.41 -4.05
CA GLY A 291 1.51 26.41 -5.10
C GLY A 291 0.48 25.33 -4.75
N SER A 292 0.43 24.28 -5.57
CA SER A 292 -0.49 23.16 -5.42
C SER A 292 0.20 21.80 -5.43
N LEU A 293 -0.29 20.87 -4.61
CA LEU A 293 0.22 19.51 -4.46
C LEU A 293 -0.86 18.49 -4.81
N LEU A 294 -0.53 17.52 -5.66
CA LEU A 294 -1.21 16.23 -5.74
C LEU A 294 -0.34 15.14 -5.11
N MET A 295 -0.81 14.50 -4.05
CA MET A 295 -0.09 13.44 -3.35
C MET A 295 -0.88 12.13 -3.39
N PHE A 296 -0.34 11.15 -4.09
CA PHE A 296 -0.76 9.76 -3.95
C PHE A 296 -0.01 9.15 -2.78
N ARG A 297 -0.72 8.50 -1.86
CA ARG A 297 -0.17 8.04 -0.59
C ARG A 297 -0.81 6.74 -0.12
N ASP A 298 -0.15 6.08 0.81
CA ASP A 298 -0.79 5.09 1.66
C ASP A 298 -0.99 5.62 3.10
N SER A 299 -1.00 4.73 4.08
CA SER A 299 -1.16 5.09 5.48
C SER A 299 0.04 5.86 6.06
N PHE A 300 1.25 5.73 5.49
CA PHE A 300 2.41 6.53 5.88
C PHE A 300 2.20 8.02 5.60
N GLY A 301 1.65 8.35 4.43
CA GLY A 301 1.25 9.73 4.10
C GLY A 301 0.15 10.33 4.98
N ASN A 302 -0.54 9.57 5.84
CA ASN A 302 -1.49 10.12 6.82
C ASN A 302 -0.86 11.13 7.77
N THR A 303 0.37 10.85 8.20
CA THR A 303 1.11 11.72 9.12
C THR A 303 1.84 12.86 8.40
N LEU A 304 2.09 12.73 7.09
CA LEU A 304 2.67 13.78 6.26
C LEU A 304 1.63 14.85 5.87
N LEU A 305 0.37 14.44 5.69
CA LEU A 305 -0.70 15.31 5.17
C LEU A 305 -0.80 16.65 5.90
N PRO A 306 -0.84 16.73 7.25
CA PRO A 306 -0.93 18.04 7.92
C PRO A 306 0.26 18.95 7.63
N PHE A 307 1.48 18.41 7.52
CA PHE A 307 2.67 19.20 7.20
C PHE A 307 2.62 19.73 5.76
N MET A 308 2.21 18.86 4.83
CA MET A 308 2.02 19.24 3.43
C MET A 308 0.92 20.30 3.27
N ALA A 309 -0.24 20.11 3.89
CA ALA A 309 -1.36 21.06 3.82
C ALA A 309 -1.02 22.43 4.46
N ASN A 310 -0.13 22.45 5.47
CA ASN A 310 0.39 23.71 6.02
C ASN A 310 1.37 24.44 5.09
N THR A 311 1.87 23.79 4.04
CA THR A 311 2.88 24.35 3.12
C THR A 311 2.26 24.78 1.79
N PHE A 312 1.40 23.95 1.21
CA PHE A 312 0.81 24.23 -0.11
C PHE A 312 -0.44 25.09 -0.02
N SER A 313 -0.67 25.97 -1.01
CA SER A 313 -1.91 26.76 -1.08
C SER A 313 -3.14 25.88 -1.33
N GLN A 314 -2.98 24.83 -2.14
CA GLN A 314 -3.97 23.78 -2.39
C GLN A 314 -3.30 22.41 -2.25
N GLY A 315 -3.93 21.46 -1.55
CA GLY A 315 -3.44 20.09 -1.44
C GLY A 315 -4.51 19.08 -1.77
N TYR A 316 -4.20 18.14 -2.66
CA TYR A 316 -5.06 17.05 -3.13
C TYR A 316 -4.41 15.73 -2.73
N PHE A 317 -5.06 14.93 -1.89
CA PHE A 317 -4.49 13.69 -1.36
C PHE A 317 -5.36 12.50 -1.72
N SER A 318 -4.78 11.51 -2.39
CA SER A 318 -5.47 10.30 -2.85
C SER A 318 -4.83 9.03 -2.31
N LYS A 319 -5.68 8.06 -1.95
CA LYS A 319 -5.30 6.66 -1.70
C LYS A 319 -5.67 5.72 -2.85
N GLY A 320 -6.15 6.28 -3.97
CA GLY A 320 -6.60 5.50 -5.11
C GLY A 320 -5.49 4.67 -5.74
N ILE A 321 -5.81 3.41 -6.04
CA ILE A 321 -4.97 2.47 -6.77
C ILE A 321 -5.88 1.83 -7.84
N PRO A 322 -5.49 1.82 -9.13
CA PRO A 322 -4.33 2.50 -9.70
C PRO A 322 -4.41 4.03 -9.55
N GLN A 323 -3.28 4.72 -9.62
CA GLN A 323 -3.24 6.18 -9.47
C GLN A 323 -3.84 6.86 -10.72
N ASN A 324 -4.97 7.56 -10.57
CA ASN A 324 -5.59 8.33 -11.65
C ASN A 324 -4.86 9.64 -11.94
N ILE A 325 -3.59 9.55 -12.37
CA ILE A 325 -2.72 10.71 -12.60
C ILE A 325 -3.31 11.60 -13.68
N ALA A 326 -3.70 11.07 -14.84
CA ALA A 326 -4.23 11.87 -15.94
C ALA A 326 -5.48 12.66 -15.55
N GLY A 327 -6.47 12.01 -14.94
CA GLY A 327 -7.72 12.69 -14.53
C GLY A 327 -7.48 13.82 -13.53
N TYR A 328 -6.58 13.63 -12.56
CA TYR A 328 -6.28 14.66 -11.56
C TYR A 328 -5.35 15.76 -12.09
N MET A 329 -4.43 15.45 -13.00
CA MET A 329 -3.63 16.46 -13.69
C MET A 329 -4.51 17.38 -14.53
N GLU A 330 -5.49 16.84 -15.24
CA GLU A 330 -6.45 17.62 -16.03
C GLU A 330 -7.36 18.49 -15.15
N THR A 331 -7.90 17.90 -14.09
CA THR A 331 -8.87 18.57 -13.20
C THR A 331 -8.23 19.67 -12.36
N TYR A 332 -7.07 19.39 -11.77
CA TYR A 332 -6.50 20.24 -10.72
C TYR A 332 -5.23 21.00 -11.14
N GLN A 333 -4.56 20.56 -12.19
CA GLN A 333 -3.32 21.17 -12.71
C GLN A 333 -2.32 21.49 -11.57
N PRO A 334 -1.91 20.48 -10.78
CA PRO A 334 -1.03 20.70 -9.64
C PRO A 334 0.36 21.17 -10.10
N ASP A 335 1.07 21.94 -9.27
CA ASP A 335 2.47 22.31 -9.52
C ASP A 335 3.45 21.15 -9.19
N VAL A 336 3.05 20.29 -8.25
CA VAL A 336 3.84 19.18 -7.73
C VAL A 336 2.99 17.92 -7.62
N VAL A 337 3.53 16.80 -8.08
CA VAL A 337 2.99 15.45 -7.85
C VAL A 337 3.97 14.63 -7.03
N ILE A 338 3.53 14.13 -5.87
CA ILE A 338 4.29 13.21 -5.04
C ILE A 338 3.62 11.83 -5.04
N LEU A 339 4.38 10.79 -5.35
CA LEU A 339 3.98 9.40 -5.21
C LEU A 339 4.68 8.82 -3.99
N GLU A 340 3.93 8.56 -2.92
CA GLU A 340 4.38 7.94 -1.68
C GLU A 340 3.84 6.52 -1.60
N LYS A 341 4.73 5.56 -1.35
CA LYS A 341 4.38 4.14 -1.19
C LYS A 341 5.27 3.45 -0.18
N VAL A 342 4.73 2.55 0.62
CA VAL A 342 5.54 1.72 1.52
C VAL A 342 6.26 0.58 0.79
N GLU A 343 7.43 0.21 1.29
CA GLU A 343 8.33 -0.82 0.72
C GLU A 343 7.62 -2.14 0.38
N ARG A 344 6.78 -2.66 1.27
CA ARG A 344 6.02 -3.92 1.03
C ARG A 344 5.06 -3.86 -0.17
N ASN A 345 4.77 -2.67 -0.67
CA ASN A 345 3.83 -2.45 -1.77
C ASN A 345 4.53 -2.01 -3.08
N ILE A 346 5.87 -2.10 -3.17
CA ILE A 346 6.61 -1.76 -4.39
C ILE A 346 6.10 -2.54 -5.62
N SER A 347 5.68 -3.80 -5.45
CA SER A 347 5.16 -4.59 -6.59
C SER A 347 3.93 -3.99 -7.25
N GLU A 348 3.20 -3.11 -6.55
CA GLU A 348 2.03 -2.43 -7.13
C GLU A 348 2.41 -1.53 -8.31
N PHE A 349 3.65 -1.00 -8.38
CA PHE A 349 4.09 -0.21 -9.54
C PHE A 349 4.12 -1.03 -10.85
N ALA A 350 4.28 -2.36 -10.76
CA ALA A 350 4.21 -3.27 -11.90
C ALA A 350 2.82 -3.87 -12.09
N LYS A 351 2.05 -4.09 -11.00
CA LYS A 351 0.76 -4.77 -11.04
C LYS A 351 -0.41 -3.84 -11.35
N GLU A 352 -0.36 -2.63 -10.81
CA GLU A 352 -1.42 -1.61 -10.91
C GLU A 352 -0.83 -0.31 -11.46
N PRO A 353 -0.35 -0.31 -12.72
CA PRO A 353 0.25 0.88 -13.31
C PRO A 353 -0.73 2.07 -13.31
N PRO A 354 -0.21 3.31 -13.24
CA PRO A 354 -1.03 4.50 -13.14
C PRO A 354 -1.86 4.72 -14.41
N ILE A 355 -3.00 5.40 -14.25
CA ILE A 355 -3.81 5.86 -15.38
C ILE A 355 -3.17 7.15 -15.91
N ILE A 356 -2.46 7.02 -17.03
CA ILE A 356 -1.82 8.12 -17.78
C ILE A 356 -2.08 7.95 -19.27
N GLU A 357 -2.07 9.05 -20.02
CA GLU A 357 -1.94 8.99 -21.48
C GLU A 357 -0.46 8.74 -21.81
N CYS A 358 -0.13 7.55 -22.31
CA CYS A 358 1.25 7.21 -22.66
C CYS A 358 1.71 7.98 -23.90
N PRO A 359 3.02 8.26 -24.04
CA PRO A 359 3.53 9.07 -25.14
C PRO A 359 3.38 8.37 -26.49
N VAL A 360 3.16 9.18 -27.53
CA VAL A 360 3.37 8.76 -28.92
C VAL A 360 4.88 8.66 -29.15
N THR A 361 5.31 7.57 -29.78
CA THR A 361 6.72 7.28 -30.04
C THR A 361 6.92 6.83 -31.48
N GLU A 362 8.16 6.89 -31.94
CA GLU A 362 8.60 6.32 -33.21
C GLU A 362 9.41 5.05 -32.92
N ILE A 363 9.23 4.02 -33.74
CA ILE A 363 10.03 2.80 -33.65
C ILE A 363 11.02 2.76 -34.82
N ASP A 364 12.26 2.42 -34.52
CA ASP A 364 13.29 2.23 -35.54
C ASP A 364 13.12 0.87 -36.23
N GLY A 365 13.16 0.87 -37.57
CA GLY A 365 13.11 -0.34 -38.39
C GLY A 365 11.73 -0.71 -38.94
N GLU A 366 11.68 -1.72 -39.81
CA GLU A 366 10.43 -2.24 -40.35
C GLU A 366 9.88 -3.35 -39.43
N ALA A 367 8.64 -3.19 -38.98
CA ALA A 367 7.95 -4.24 -38.23
C ALA A 367 7.51 -5.36 -39.17
N GLU A 368 8.01 -6.58 -38.94
CA GLU A 368 7.54 -7.78 -39.64
C GLU A 368 6.23 -8.30 -39.03
N LYS A 369 5.28 -8.71 -39.86
CA LYS A 369 4.04 -9.33 -39.38
C LYS A 369 4.33 -10.76 -38.90
N ALA A 370 3.93 -11.04 -37.66
CA ALA A 370 4.01 -12.37 -37.07
C ALA A 370 2.64 -12.79 -36.51
N GLU A 371 2.22 -14.02 -36.78
CA GLU A 371 1.08 -14.61 -36.07
C GLU A 371 1.54 -15.08 -34.69
N SER A 372 0.78 -14.73 -33.65
CA SER A 372 1.05 -15.16 -32.28
C SER A 372 -0.25 -15.23 -31.48
N ASP A 373 -0.23 -15.99 -30.37
CA ASP A 373 -1.33 -16.04 -29.40
C ASP A 373 -1.34 -14.82 -28.45
N THR A 374 -0.69 -13.71 -28.83
CA THR A 374 -0.68 -12.47 -28.05
C THR A 374 -2.11 -11.95 -27.97
N SER A 375 -2.62 -11.77 -26.75
CA SER A 375 -3.96 -11.24 -26.56
C SER A 375 -3.95 -9.73 -26.70
N LEU A 376 -5.06 -9.18 -27.20
CA LEU A 376 -5.31 -7.75 -27.33
C LEU A 376 -6.80 -7.52 -27.16
N ASN A 377 -7.17 -6.70 -26.18
CA ASN A 377 -8.55 -6.37 -25.86
C ASN A 377 -8.68 -4.87 -25.67
N MET A 378 -9.85 -4.33 -25.99
CA MET A 378 -10.23 -2.96 -25.71
C MET A 378 -11.57 -2.98 -24.97
N LYS A 379 -11.65 -2.26 -23.85
CA LYS A 379 -12.88 -2.12 -23.06
C LYS A 379 -12.96 -0.73 -22.42
N GLU A 380 -14.13 -0.33 -21.94
CA GLU A 380 -14.22 0.83 -21.05
C GLU A 380 -13.40 0.57 -19.77
N SER A 381 -12.62 1.55 -19.33
CA SER A 381 -11.84 1.39 -18.11
C SER A 381 -12.76 1.39 -16.89
N GLU A 382 -12.61 0.36 -16.06
CA GLU A 382 -13.34 0.22 -14.78
C GLU A 382 -12.88 1.26 -13.74
N ASN A 383 -11.64 1.77 -13.87
CA ASN A 383 -11.06 2.72 -12.94
C ASN A 383 -11.32 4.18 -13.34
N ASN A 384 -11.60 4.45 -14.62
CA ASN A 384 -11.98 5.77 -15.10
C ASN A 384 -12.82 5.67 -16.39
N ALA A 385 -14.13 5.93 -16.27
CA ALA A 385 -15.08 5.80 -17.38
C ALA A 385 -14.81 6.73 -18.59
N ASP A 386 -13.97 7.76 -18.43
CA ASP A 386 -13.58 8.68 -19.49
C ASP A 386 -12.53 8.07 -20.45
N TYR A 387 -11.99 6.89 -20.13
CA TYR A 387 -10.94 6.23 -20.90
C TYR A 387 -11.40 4.87 -21.46
N TRP A 388 -10.92 4.57 -22.67
CA TRP A 388 -10.79 3.19 -23.14
C TRP A 388 -9.50 2.60 -22.57
N GLU A 389 -9.58 1.36 -22.11
CA GLU A 389 -8.44 0.55 -21.70
C GLU A 389 -8.14 -0.49 -22.78
N ILE A 390 -6.98 -0.37 -23.40
CA ILE A 390 -6.39 -1.38 -24.28
C ILE A 390 -5.43 -2.22 -23.43
N SER A 391 -5.58 -3.53 -23.44
CA SER A 391 -4.74 -4.41 -22.65
C SER A 391 -4.58 -5.79 -23.27
N GLY A 392 -3.50 -6.46 -22.88
CA GLY A 392 -3.21 -7.81 -23.33
C GLY A 392 -1.98 -8.41 -22.68
N THR A 393 -1.63 -9.60 -23.13
CA THR A 393 -0.47 -10.36 -22.68
C THR A 393 0.25 -10.91 -23.90
N LEU A 394 1.57 -10.75 -23.94
CA LEU A 394 2.40 -11.36 -24.97
C LEU A 394 2.35 -12.89 -24.94
N ALA A 395 2.35 -13.50 -26.11
CA ALA A 395 2.54 -14.94 -26.22
C ALA A 395 3.95 -15.34 -25.72
N PRO A 396 4.12 -16.49 -25.05
CA PRO A 396 5.43 -16.95 -24.57
C PRO A 396 6.52 -17.00 -25.64
N SER A 397 6.16 -17.18 -26.92
CA SER A 397 7.09 -17.23 -28.06
C SER A 397 7.77 -15.89 -28.36
N VAL A 398 7.20 -14.77 -27.92
CA VAL A 398 7.73 -13.41 -28.16
C VAL A 398 8.22 -12.73 -26.88
N CYS A 399 8.06 -13.37 -25.72
CA CYS A 399 8.59 -12.87 -24.46
C CYS A 399 10.12 -12.93 -24.43
N LYS A 400 10.76 -11.78 -24.29
CA LYS A 400 12.21 -11.62 -24.03
C LYS A 400 12.40 -10.71 -22.84
N GLU A 401 13.51 -10.87 -22.13
CA GLU A 401 13.79 -10.12 -20.89
C GLU A 401 13.66 -8.59 -21.06
N ASP A 402 14.16 -8.07 -22.18
CA ASP A 402 14.24 -6.67 -22.58
C ASP A 402 13.14 -6.23 -23.56
N VAL A 403 12.08 -7.04 -23.74
CA VAL A 403 11.03 -6.72 -24.72
C VAL A 403 10.32 -5.43 -24.35
N GLN A 404 10.21 -4.52 -25.31
CA GLN A 404 9.36 -3.34 -25.24
C GLN A 404 8.06 -3.61 -25.98
N ILE A 405 6.95 -3.11 -25.43
CA ILE A 405 5.62 -3.36 -25.97
C ILE A 405 5.01 -2.03 -26.37
N TYR A 406 4.61 -1.96 -27.63
CA TYR A 406 3.96 -0.81 -28.22
C TYR A 406 2.60 -1.22 -28.78
N VAL A 407 1.70 -0.26 -28.85
CA VAL A 407 0.43 -0.43 -29.56
C VAL A 407 0.33 0.65 -30.62
N ARG A 408 0.23 0.21 -31.87
CA ARG A 408 -0.13 1.10 -32.97
C ARG A 408 -1.63 1.21 -33.05
N ILE A 409 -2.09 2.45 -33.18
CA ILE A 409 -3.49 2.81 -33.22
C ILE A 409 -3.73 3.58 -34.51
N THR A 410 -4.58 3.03 -35.36
CA THR A 410 -5.06 3.69 -36.57
C THR A 410 -6.49 4.17 -36.32
N HIS A 411 -6.70 5.48 -36.42
CA HIS A 411 -8.00 6.12 -36.25
C HIS A 411 -8.29 7.05 -37.43
N GLY A 412 -9.10 6.57 -38.37
CA GLY A 412 -9.32 7.27 -39.64
C GLY A 412 -8.07 7.25 -40.53
N GLU A 413 -7.50 8.42 -40.83
CA GLU A 413 -6.26 8.55 -41.63
C GLU A 413 -5.01 8.70 -40.75
N GLU A 414 -5.17 8.88 -39.44
CA GLU A 414 -4.06 9.04 -38.50
C GLU A 414 -3.61 7.68 -37.96
N GLN A 415 -2.30 7.47 -37.93
CA GLN A 415 -1.68 6.27 -37.40
C GLN A 415 -0.55 6.68 -36.47
N ASN A 416 -0.68 6.33 -35.18
CA ASN A 416 0.30 6.67 -34.15
C ASN A 416 0.71 5.39 -33.41
N ILE A 417 1.96 5.34 -32.96
CA ILE A 417 2.49 4.25 -32.14
C ILE A 417 2.64 4.78 -30.72
N TYR A 418 2.07 4.05 -29.77
CA TYR A 418 2.12 4.40 -28.36
C TYR A 418 2.99 3.41 -27.63
N GLU A 419 3.85 3.93 -26.78
CA GLU A 419 4.44 3.11 -25.73
C GLU A 419 3.37 2.68 -24.74
N THR A 420 3.51 1.48 -24.17
CA THR A 420 2.52 0.94 -23.22
C THR A 420 3.06 0.88 -21.80
N LEU A 421 2.15 0.96 -20.83
CA LEU A 421 2.43 0.55 -19.46
C LEU A 421 2.63 -0.96 -19.44
N SER A 422 3.62 -1.41 -18.68
CA SER A 422 3.86 -2.84 -18.46
C SER A 422 3.03 -3.34 -17.28
N VAL A 423 2.49 -4.56 -17.38
CA VAL A 423 1.65 -5.18 -16.34
C VAL A 423 2.22 -6.54 -15.95
N THR A 424 2.56 -6.67 -14.67
CA THR A 424 2.79 -7.97 -14.03
C THR A 424 1.50 -8.44 -13.36
N ASN A 425 1.15 -9.71 -13.51
CA ASN A 425 0.11 -10.37 -12.73
C ASN A 425 0.56 -11.76 -12.29
N GLU A 426 -0.29 -12.50 -11.58
CA GLU A 426 0.04 -13.82 -11.04
C GLU A 426 0.50 -14.85 -12.10
N ASN A 427 0.15 -14.63 -13.37
CA ASN A 427 0.44 -15.57 -14.46
C ASN A 427 1.59 -15.14 -15.37
N THR A 428 1.96 -13.85 -15.40
CA THR A 428 2.93 -13.31 -16.38
C THR A 428 3.47 -11.94 -16.00
N ASP A 429 4.71 -11.67 -16.37
CA ASP A 429 5.36 -10.35 -16.32
C ASP A 429 5.30 -9.60 -17.67
N TYR A 430 4.61 -10.16 -18.67
CA TYR A 430 4.57 -9.65 -20.05
C TYR A 430 3.17 -9.17 -20.45
N GLY A 431 2.42 -8.66 -19.47
CA GLY A 431 1.20 -7.91 -19.73
C GLY A 431 1.50 -6.48 -20.16
N TYR A 432 0.56 -5.86 -20.86
CA TYR A 432 0.64 -4.46 -21.23
C TYR A 432 -0.73 -3.78 -21.14
N ARG A 433 -0.71 -2.47 -20.92
CA ARG A 433 -1.91 -1.64 -20.82
C ARG A 433 -1.68 -0.25 -21.41
N LEU A 434 -2.71 0.30 -22.02
CA LEU A 434 -2.75 1.65 -22.56
C LEU A 434 -4.12 2.27 -22.31
N TYR A 435 -4.15 3.54 -21.93
CA TYR A 435 -5.39 4.30 -21.72
C TYR A 435 -5.57 5.34 -22.82
N LEU A 436 -6.73 5.33 -23.50
CA LEU A 436 -7.09 6.32 -24.53
C LEU A 436 -8.27 7.17 -24.07
N PRO A 437 -8.17 8.51 -24.11
CA PRO A 437 -9.31 9.37 -23.82
C PRO A 437 -10.44 9.17 -24.83
N LYS A 438 -11.65 8.87 -24.36
CA LYS A 438 -12.82 8.63 -25.23
C LYS A 438 -13.19 9.85 -26.08
N GLU A 439 -12.93 11.04 -25.58
CA GLU A 439 -13.15 12.30 -26.31
C GLU A 439 -12.31 12.40 -27.60
N LYS A 440 -11.15 11.74 -27.67
CA LYS A 440 -10.26 11.73 -28.84
C LYS A 440 -10.48 10.51 -29.75
N PHE A 441 -11.04 9.43 -29.22
CA PHE A 441 -11.09 8.12 -29.86
C PHE A 441 -12.49 7.49 -29.80
N SER A 442 -13.21 7.50 -30.93
CA SER A 442 -14.49 6.78 -31.06
C SER A 442 -14.25 5.30 -31.40
N GLU A 443 -14.89 4.39 -30.67
CA GLU A 443 -14.67 2.93 -30.77
C GLU A 443 -14.81 2.38 -32.20
N ASP A 444 -15.80 2.84 -32.96
CA ASP A 444 -16.16 2.31 -34.30
C ASP A 444 -15.09 2.51 -35.40
N LYS A 445 -13.97 3.18 -35.11
CA LYS A 445 -12.97 3.58 -36.11
C LYS A 445 -11.53 3.26 -35.73
N ILE A 446 -11.32 2.40 -34.74
CA ILE A 446 -9.99 2.13 -34.21
C ILE A 446 -9.52 0.74 -34.65
N GLU A 447 -8.40 0.70 -35.34
CA GLU A 447 -7.64 -0.53 -35.58
C GLU A 447 -6.41 -0.54 -34.66
N LEU A 448 -6.13 -1.71 -34.07
CA LEU A 448 -5.08 -1.88 -33.07
C LEU A 448 -4.10 -2.96 -33.52
N GLU A 449 -2.81 -2.67 -33.48
CA GLU A 449 -1.74 -3.64 -33.72
C GLU A 449 -0.73 -3.62 -32.55
N VAL A 450 -0.41 -4.79 -32.01
CA VAL A 450 0.67 -4.92 -31.01
C VAL A 450 1.99 -5.02 -31.73
N ILE A 451 2.96 -4.24 -31.27
CA ILE A 451 4.33 -4.26 -31.79
C ILE A 451 5.26 -4.58 -30.63
N VAL A 452 6.16 -5.53 -30.85
CA VAL A 452 7.21 -5.87 -29.90
C VAL A 452 8.56 -5.42 -30.45
N GLY A 453 9.32 -4.71 -29.62
CA GLY A 453 10.68 -4.29 -29.91
C GLY A 453 11.66 -4.89 -28.90
N SER A 454 12.94 -4.88 -29.23
CA SER A 454 14.04 -5.05 -28.27
C SER A 454 14.96 -3.84 -28.41
N GLU A 455 15.48 -3.32 -27.30
CA GLU A 455 16.58 -2.35 -27.39
C GLU A 455 17.77 -3.01 -28.10
N ALA A 456 18.47 -2.24 -28.93
CA ALA A 456 19.58 -2.70 -29.77
C ALA A 456 20.87 -2.93 -29.00
#